data_AF-A0A1H4BGR2-F1
#
_entry.id   AF-A0A1H4BGR2-F1
#
_cell.length_a   1.000
_cell.length_b   1.000
_cell.length_c   1.000
_cell.angle_alpha   90.00
_cell.angle_beta   90.00
_cell.angle_gamma   90.00
#
_symmetry.space_group_name_H-M   'P 1'
#
loop_
_entity.id
_entity.type
_entity.pdbx_description
1 polymer ?
#
loop_
_entity_poly.entity_id
_entity_poly.type
_entity_poly.pdbx_seq_one_letter_code
_entity_poly.pdbx_strand_id
1 'polypeptide(L)'
;MVNLTCPDTCTARATGIFVLGDDIYVSGSETPNTGGGMRAVYWKSGVTHILLDGSEFAQANNICVVDGKVYVAGMVDYYSPAYWVDGKMERIMSLAHVTGFAVR
;
A
#
# COMPACT_ATOMS: atom_id res chain seq x y z
N MET A 1 -21.67 4.83 3.13
CA MET A 1 -20.95 3.55 3.30
C MET A 1 -20.00 3.43 2.13
N VAL A 2 -18.68 3.55 2.34
CA VAL A 2 -17.69 3.47 1.26
C VAL A 2 -17.38 2.00 1.02
N ASN A 3 -17.74 1.49 -0.16
CA ASN A 3 -17.54 0.09 -0.51
C ASN A 3 -16.13 -0.08 -1.09
N LEU A 4 -15.26 -0.82 -0.40
CA LEU A 4 -13.85 -1.02 -0.76
C LEU A 4 -13.63 -2.25 -1.67
N THR A 5 -14.64 -2.67 -2.44
CA THR A 5 -14.60 -3.94 -3.17
C THR A 5 -13.96 -3.78 -4.54
N CYS A 6 -12.94 -4.60 -4.83
CA CYS A 6 -12.53 -4.87 -6.20
C CYS A 6 -13.67 -5.58 -6.97
N PRO A 7 -13.76 -5.42 -8.31
CA PRO A 7 -14.84 -6.02 -9.11
C PRO A 7 -14.93 -7.55 -9.05
N ASP A 8 -13.83 -8.23 -8.68
CA ASP A 8 -13.70 -9.69 -8.76
C ASP A 8 -13.38 -10.33 -7.41
N THR A 9 -14.35 -10.43 -6.49
CA THR A 9 -14.34 -11.28 -5.27
C THR A 9 -13.03 -11.36 -4.45
N CYS A 10 -12.10 -10.42 -4.55
CA CYS A 10 -10.80 -10.48 -3.88
C CYS A 10 -10.98 -10.35 -2.37
N THR A 11 -10.13 -11.03 -1.61
CA THR A 11 -10.05 -10.78 -0.16
C THR A 11 -9.15 -9.56 0.05
N ALA A 12 -9.72 -8.51 0.64
CA ALA A 12 -9.00 -7.27 0.95
C ALA A 12 -8.82 -7.12 2.46
N ARG A 13 -7.67 -6.60 2.87
CA ARG A 13 -7.35 -6.29 4.26
C ARG A 13 -6.79 -4.88 4.35
N ALA A 14 -7.43 -4.03 5.15
CA ALA A 14 -6.91 -2.71 5.51
C ALA A 14 -5.90 -2.82 6.67
N THR A 15 -4.87 -1.98 6.65
CA THR A 15 -3.76 -1.99 7.63
C THR A 15 -3.46 -0.62 8.23
N GLY A 16 -3.73 0.47 7.51
CA GLY A 16 -3.47 1.83 7.96
C GLY A 16 -4.45 2.83 7.34
N ILE A 17 -4.63 3.96 8.01
CA ILE A 17 -5.50 5.05 7.56
C ILE A 17 -4.84 6.40 7.80
N PHE A 18 -4.99 7.30 6.83
CA PHE A 18 -4.59 8.70 6.93
C PHE A 18 -5.71 9.58 6.37
N VAL A 19 -6.01 10.70 7.05
CA VAL A 19 -7.09 11.62 6.67
C VAL A 19 -6.47 13.00 6.41
N LEU A 20 -6.74 13.56 5.23
CA LEU A 20 -6.27 14.90 4.82
C LEU A 20 -7.45 15.73 4.31
N GLY A 21 -7.98 16.60 5.16
CA GLY A 21 -9.23 17.29 4.84
C GLY A 21 -10.37 16.28 4.64
N ASP A 22 -10.98 16.29 3.46
CA ASP A 22 -12.06 15.37 3.07
C ASP A 22 -11.54 14.07 2.43
N ASP A 23 -10.25 13.99 2.07
CA ASP A 23 -9.68 12.79 1.46
C ASP A 23 -9.29 11.76 2.53
N ILE A 24 -9.71 10.51 2.30
CA ILE A 24 -9.35 9.36 3.15
C ILE A 24 -8.44 8.43 2.35
N TYR A 25 -7.30 8.13 2.92
CA TYR A 25 -6.28 7.22 2.38
C TYR A 25 -6.20 6.00 3.28
N VAL A 26 -6.31 4.80 2.71
CA VAL A 26 -6.23 3.54 3.44
C VAL A 26 -5.18 2.66 2.80
N SER A 27 -4.20 2.14 3.54
CA SER A 27 -3.29 1.11 3.02
C SER A 27 -3.86 -0.28 3.26
N GLY A 28 -3.43 -1.23 2.43
CA GLY A 28 -3.71 -2.62 2.69
C GLY A 28 -3.17 -3.58 1.65
N SER A 29 -3.78 -4.75 1.62
CA SER A 29 -3.44 -5.80 0.69
C SER A 29 -4.66 -6.47 0.12
N GLU A 30 -4.58 -6.91 -1.13
CA GLU A 30 -5.64 -7.63 -1.84
C GLU A 30 -5.10 -8.96 -2.34
N THR A 31 -5.87 -10.04 -2.21
CA THR A 31 -5.54 -11.31 -2.85
C THR A 31 -6.51 -11.55 -4.01
N PRO A 32 -6.04 -11.50 -5.27
CA PRO A 32 -6.89 -11.76 -6.44
C PRO A 32 -7.36 -13.20 -6.48
N ASN A 33 -8.62 -13.42 -6.84
CA ASN A 33 -9.17 -14.77 -6.98
C ASN A 33 -8.74 -15.47 -8.28
N THR A 34 -8.16 -14.73 -9.21
CA THR A 34 -7.60 -15.25 -10.47
C THR A 34 -6.26 -15.96 -10.29
N GLY A 35 -5.75 -16.05 -9.05
CA GLY A 35 -4.39 -16.47 -8.75
C GLY A 35 -3.40 -15.30 -8.86
N GLY A 36 -2.19 -15.51 -8.32
CA GLY A 36 -1.14 -14.50 -8.21
C GLY A 36 -0.71 -14.25 -6.75
N GLY A 37 0.31 -13.41 -6.57
CA GLY A 37 0.75 -12.96 -5.26
C GLY A 37 -0.26 -12.01 -4.60
N MET A 38 -0.21 -11.92 -3.27
CA MET A 38 -0.88 -10.87 -2.52
C MET A 38 -0.38 -9.51 -3.02
N ARG A 39 -1.30 -8.60 -3.35
CA ARG A 39 -1.02 -7.26 -3.89
C ARG A 39 -0.98 -6.26 -2.76
N ALA A 40 0.05 -5.41 -2.72
CA ALA A 40 -0.01 -4.19 -1.93
C ALA A 40 -0.89 -3.17 -2.66
N VAL A 41 -1.77 -2.50 -1.92
CA VAL A 41 -2.65 -1.46 -2.46
C VAL A 41 -2.82 -0.31 -1.48
N TYR A 42 -3.31 0.81 -1.98
CA TYR A 42 -4.00 1.78 -1.14
C TYR A 42 -5.32 2.20 -1.77
N TRP A 43 -6.26 2.65 -0.96
CA TRP A 43 -7.53 3.22 -1.40
C TRP A 43 -7.52 4.72 -1.10
N LYS A 44 -7.81 5.55 -2.11
CA LYS A 44 -8.07 6.99 -1.91
C LYS A 44 -9.54 7.24 -2.21
N SER A 45 -10.30 7.68 -1.20
CA SER A 45 -11.71 8.03 -1.33
C SER A 45 -12.53 6.93 -2.05
N GLY A 46 -12.21 5.67 -1.77
CA GLY A 46 -12.86 4.48 -2.32
C GLY A 46 -12.27 3.94 -3.63
N VAL A 47 -11.33 4.65 -4.26
CA VAL A 47 -10.65 4.19 -5.48
C VAL A 47 -9.40 3.39 -5.11
N THR A 48 -9.31 2.15 -5.59
CA THR A 48 -8.12 1.30 -5.44
C THR A 48 -6.98 1.80 -6.31
N HIS A 49 -5.80 1.92 -5.72
CA HIS A 49 -4.52 2.13 -6.37
C HIS A 49 -3.61 0.93 -6.08
N ILE A 50 -3.24 0.22 -7.15
CA ILE A 50 -2.37 -0.95 -7.06
C ILE A 50 -0.92 -0.48 -6.92
N LEU A 51 -0.26 -0.87 -5.83
CA LEU A 51 1.16 -0.60 -5.59
C LEU A 51 2.06 -1.68 -6.17
N LEU A 52 1.55 -2.92 -6.22
CA LEU A 52 2.17 -4.03 -6.93
C LEU A 52 1.10 -4.99 -7.45
N ASP A 53 1.22 -5.40 -8.71
CA ASP A 53 0.19 -6.15 -9.47
C ASP A 53 0.07 -7.64 -9.12
N GLY A 54 0.84 -8.10 -8.13
CA GLY A 54 0.86 -9.49 -7.67
C GLY A 54 1.81 -10.39 -8.48
N SER A 55 2.69 -9.80 -9.29
CA SER A 55 3.85 -10.49 -9.88
C SER A 55 4.77 -11.12 -8.83
N GLU A 56 4.76 -10.59 -7.61
CA GLU A 56 5.35 -11.18 -6.40
C GLU A 56 4.45 -10.87 -5.18
N PHE A 57 4.76 -11.48 -4.04
CA PHE A 57 4.08 -11.17 -2.78
C PHE A 57 4.38 -9.73 -2.36
N ALA A 58 3.35 -8.95 -2.03
CA ALA A 58 3.48 -7.63 -1.45
C ALA A 58 2.37 -7.31 -0.44
N GLN A 59 2.73 -6.53 0.58
CA GLN A 59 1.81 -6.07 1.61
C GLN A 59 2.12 -4.63 2.00
N ALA A 60 1.10 -3.77 2.03
CA ALA A 60 1.20 -2.44 2.62
C ALA A 60 0.79 -2.47 4.10
N ASN A 61 1.60 -1.86 4.96
CA ASN A 61 1.43 -1.89 6.42
C ASN A 61 1.03 -0.53 7.01
N ASN A 62 1.43 0.57 6.37
CA ASN A 62 1.13 1.92 6.84
C ASN A 62 1.09 2.92 5.69
N ILE A 63 0.39 4.03 5.89
CA ILE A 63 0.21 5.11 4.91
C ILE A 63 0.28 6.48 5.59
N CYS A 64 0.90 7.44 4.91
CA CYS A 64 0.81 8.85 5.26
C CYS A 64 0.85 9.72 4.00
N VAL A 65 0.41 10.96 4.12
CA VAL A 65 0.47 11.93 3.03
C VAL A 65 1.25 13.15 3.51
N VAL A 66 2.26 13.54 2.73
CA VAL A 66 3.19 14.63 3.06
C VAL A 66 3.49 15.41 1.80
N ASP A 67 3.35 16.73 1.88
CA ASP A 67 3.56 17.64 0.74
C ASP A 67 2.81 17.18 -0.54
N GLY A 68 1.61 16.64 -0.36
CA GLY A 68 0.76 16.13 -1.44
C GLY A 68 1.15 14.76 -2.01
N LYS A 69 2.21 14.13 -1.51
CA LYS A 69 2.65 12.80 -1.93
C LYS A 69 2.14 11.71 -0.99
N VAL A 70 1.75 10.58 -1.55
CA VAL A 70 1.31 9.40 -0.78
C VAL A 70 2.51 8.49 -0.54
N TYR A 71 2.84 8.30 0.74
CA TYR A 71 3.87 7.40 1.19
C TYR A 71 3.22 6.15 1.78
N VAL A 72 3.61 4.99 1.28
CA VAL A 72 3.15 3.70 1.79
C VAL A 72 4.35 2.86 2.17
N ALA A 73 4.38 2.33 3.39
CA ALA A 73 5.45 1.43 3.84
C ALA A 73 4.93 -0.01 3.92
N GLY A 74 5.79 -0.99 3.63
CA GLY A 74 5.41 -2.39 3.60
C GLY A 74 6.54 -3.34 3.27
N MET A 75 6.20 -4.46 2.64
CA MET A 75 7.17 -5.47 2.24
C MET A 75 6.81 -6.10 0.89
N VAL A 76 7.83 -6.61 0.21
CA VAL A 76 7.76 -7.43 -1.00
C VAL A 76 8.58 -8.71 -0.81
N ASP A 77 8.38 -9.72 -1.67
CA ASP A 77 9.10 -10.99 -1.63
C ASP A 77 9.15 -11.63 -0.22
N TYR A 78 8.01 -11.57 0.48
CA TYR A 78 7.77 -12.02 1.86
C TYR A 78 8.56 -11.32 2.98
N TYR A 79 9.80 -10.92 2.74
CA TYR A 79 10.73 -10.46 3.79
C TYR A 79 11.52 -9.21 3.41
N SER A 80 11.37 -8.70 2.19
CA SER A 80 12.11 -7.51 1.74
C SER A 80 11.33 -6.24 2.08
N PRO A 81 11.83 -5.37 2.97
CA PRO A 81 11.16 -4.10 3.25
C PRO A 81 11.14 -3.20 2.01
N ALA A 82 10.01 -2.54 1.78
CA ALA A 82 9.82 -1.64 0.66
C ALA A 82 8.91 -0.46 1.08
N TYR A 83 8.97 0.61 0.31
CA TYR A 83 7.97 1.66 0.36
C TYR A 83 7.59 2.09 -1.05
N TRP A 84 6.47 2.80 -1.15
CA TRP A 84 5.97 3.38 -2.38
C TRP A 84 5.76 4.87 -2.17
N VAL A 85 6.15 5.66 -3.18
CA VAL A 85 5.84 7.09 -3.27
C VAL A 85 5.00 7.29 -4.52
N ASP A 86 3.76 7.76 -4.35
CA ASP A 86 2.79 7.93 -5.44
C ASP A 86 2.66 6.70 -6.35
N GLY A 87 2.66 5.51 -5.74
CA GLY A 87 2.55 4.23 -6.45
C GLY A 87 3.86 3.65 -6.99
N LYS A 88 4.95 4.42 -7.01
CA LYS A 88 6.25 3.91 -7.45
C LYS A 88 7.00 3.24 -6.30
N MET A 89 7.33 1.97 -6.46
CA MET A 89 8.05 1.16 -5.47
C MET A 89 9.54 1.53 -5.39
N GLU A 90 10.06 1.60 -4.17
CA GLU A 90 11.48 1.64 -3.85
C GLU A 90 11.79 0.57 -2.78
N ARG A 91 12.69 -0.36 -3.10
CA ARG A 91 13.14 -1.40 -2.16
C ARG A 91 14.15 -0.79 -1.18
N ILE A 92 13.95 -1.04 0.11
CA ILE A 92 14.94 -0.69 1.13
C ILE A 92 15.98 -1.83 1.13
N MET A 93 16.92 -1.78 0.19
CA MET A 93 18.07 -2.69 0.22
C MET A 93 18.85 -2.41 1.51
N SER A 94 19.16 -3.46 2.27
CA SER A 94 19.61 -3.43 3.68
C SER A 94 20.96 -2.73 3.96
N LEU A 95 21.44 -1.83 3.10
CA LEU A 95 22.69 -1.10 3.27
C LEU A 95 22.61 0.41 3.04
N ALA A 96 21.41 0.98 2.84
CA ALA A 96 21.21 2.43 2.99
C ALA A 96 20.28 2.68 4.19
N HIS A 97 20.85 3.27 5.25
CA HIS A 97 20.17 3.58 6.52
C HIS A 97 18.78 4.18 6.34
N VAL A 98 17.73 3.44 6.73
CA VAL A 98 16.42 4.03 7.03
C VAL A 98 15.97 3.47 8.38
N THR A 99 16.31 4.15 9.47
CA THR A 99 15.98 3.75 10.85
C THR A 99 14.68 4.40 11.37
N GLY A 100 13.87 4.95 10.48
CA GLY A 100 12.56 5.53 10.82
C GLY A 100 12.18 6.62 9.82
N PHE A 101 10.97 6.54 9.29
CA PHE A 101 10.35 7.67 8.60
C PHE A 101 9.39 8.33 9.58
N ALA A 102 9.83 9.45 10.17
CA ALA A 102 8.93 10.39 10.84
C ALA A 102 8.85 11.61 9.92
N VAL A 103 7.70 11.80 9.32
CA VAL A 103 7.38 13.00 8.56
C VAL A 103 6.60 13.93 9.47
N ARG A 104 7.07 15.17 9.53
CA ARG A 104 6.57 16.24 10.37
C ARG A 104 5.43 16.98 9.67
#